data_AF-A0A3M8EGJ8-F1
#
_entry.id   AF-A0A3M8EGJ8-F1
#
_cell.length_a   1.000
_cell.length_b   1.000
_cell.length_c   1.000
_cell.angle_alpha   90.00
_cell.angle_beta   90.00
_cell.angle_gamma   90.00
#
_symmetry.space_group_name_H-M   'P 1'
#
loop_
_entity.id
_entity.type
_entity.pdbx_description
1 polymer ?
#
loop_
_entity_poly.entity_id
_entity_poly.type
_entity_poly.pdbx_seq_one_letter_code
_entity_poly.pdbx_strand_id
1 'polypeptide(L)'
;MNKSTSRKIWEHPWGYAEGFIVAAGVLLSGILLQLAAGNIETALFASPVNTILGALFIAGLLAVHFLSGKNRVARWLSSVYATIPALVVLLMLAMILGVIPQFSSATGQEQLPSHLFTSLGWYQMTTSWPFVLLCFYNLSILGLTTLRRTTRKQTWRDIGFYLNHLGLFIALLGGILGSADMERLTMTIQQGEVEWRGNLKTGEIRELPLAIQLDTFKIEEYEPKLVIIENATGKMLPASRPESHMFEGIGKSTQLAGVTLEITDYLPHAAIFRDSTFMNVVPMMMEGATTAIKVKADKPGLAQPVEGWVSNGSYLFPHIFLQIDEETSVAMPAQEVKKYSSHVTAFTENGITKKAVIEVNKPLQVEDWMIYQYSYDDTKGKYSDTSVFELVRDPWLKAVYTGIFMLLAGALFLFIAGPKKRIIRQGGGEKTECETV
;
A
#
# COMPACT_ATOMS: atom_id res chain seq x y z
N MET A 1 -57.59 4.86 5.32
CA MET A 1 -56.88 4.79 4.02
C MET A 1 -56.15 6.11 3.76
N ASN A 2 -54.88 6.22 4.15
CA ASN A 2 -54.04 7.33 3.70
C ASN A 2 -53.61 7.03 2.27
N LYS A 3 -54.16 7.75 1.29
CA LYS A 3 -53.60 7.77 -0.06
C LYS A 3 -52.18 8.34 0.05
N SER A 4 -51.19 7.45 0.00
CA SER A 4 -49.82 7.81 -0.35
C SER A 4 -49.86 8.46 -1.73
N THR A 5 -49.87 9.79 -1.77
CA THR A 5 -49.70 10.56 -3.00
C THR A 5 -48.26 10.34 -3.47
N SER A 6 -48.07 9.37 -4.36
CA SER A 6 -46.83 9.21 -5.11
C SER A 6 -46.58 10.51 -5.89
N ARG A 7 -45.58 11.28 -5.49
CA ARG A 7 -45.14 12.48 -6.25
C ARG A 7 -44.60 12.05 -7.60
N LYS A 8 -44.86 12.83 -8.65
CA LYS A 8 -44.29 12.55 -9.97
C LYS A 8 -42.82 12.95 -9.98
N ILE A 9 -42.00 12.14 -10.66
CA ILE A 9 -40.57 12.40 -10.84
C ILE A 9 -40.41 13.74 -11.57
N TRP A 10 -39.39 14.52 -11.17
CA TRP A 10 -39.06 15.85 -11.70
C TRP A 10 -39.98 16.99 -11.25
N GLU A 11 -40.96 16.73 -10.38
CA GLU A 11 -41.72 17.78 -9.71
C GLU A 11 -40.99 18.27 -8.45
N HIS A 12 -40.73 19.58 -8.39
CA HIS A 12 -40.01 20.18 -7.27
C HIS A 12 -40.82 20.08 -5.95
N PRO A 13 -40.19 19.80 -4.79
CA PRO A 13 -38.74 19.61 -4.59
C PRO A 13 -38.28 18.20 -4.99
N TRP A 14 -37.17 18.16 -5.74
CA TRP A 14 -36.52 16.91 -6.15
C TRP A 14 -35.92 16.17 -4.95
N GLY A 15 -36.11 14.86 -4.90
CA GLY A 15 -35.70 13.99 -3.82
C GLY A 15 -34.65 12.97 -4.26
N TYR A 16 -34.62 11.82 -3.57
CA TYR A 16 -33.65 10.76 -3.85
C TYR A 16 -33.84 10.09 -5.20
N ALA A 17 -35.08 9.98 -5.70
CA ALA A 17 -35.37 9.37 -6.99
C ALA A 17 -34.64 10.12 -8.13
N GLU A 18 -34.77 11.44 -8.18
CA GLU A 18 -34.05 12.27 -9.14
C GLU A 18 -32.54 12.20 -8.93
N GLY A 19 -32.07 12.12 -7.68
CA GLY A 19 -30.65 11.99 -7.37
C GLY A 19 -30.03 10.70 -7.92
N PHE A 20 -30.72 9.57 -7.77
CA PHE A 20 -30.29 8.29 -8.36
C PHE A 20 -30.33 8.31 -9.88
N ILE A 21 -31.35 8.94 -10.49
CA ILE A 21 -31.42 9.07 -11.94
C ILE A 21 -30.25 9.90 -12.46
N VAL A 22 -29.92 11.03 -11.84
CA VAL A 22 -28.78 11.86 -12.25
C VAL A 22 -27.45 11.12 -12.04
N ALA A 23 -27.24 10.47 -10.89
CA ALA A 23 -26.01 9.71 -10.62
C ALA A 23 -25.83 8.54 -11.60
N ALA A 24 -26.91 7.80 -11.90
CA ALA A 24 -26.90 6.74 -12.91
C ALA A 24 -26.66 7.30 -14.32
N GLY A 25 -27.19 8.49 -14.62
CA GLY A 25 -26.93 9.21 -15.85
C GLY A 25 -25.45 9.55 -16.02
N VAL A 26 -24.79 10.09 -14.98
CA VAL A 26 -23.35 10.38 -15.00
C VAL A 26 -22.53 9.09 -15.21
N LEU A 27 -22.88 8.01 -14.49
CA LEU A 27 -22.25 6.70 -14.67
C LEU A 27 -22.40 6.20 -16.11
N LEU A 28 -23.62 6.23 -16.65
CA LEU A 28 -23.90 5.79 -18.02
C LEU A 28 -23.14 6.63 -19.05
N SER A 29 -23.11 7.96 -18.89
CA SER A 29 -22.32 8.84 -19.75
C SER A 29 -20.84 8.47 -19.72
N GLY A 30 -20.29 8.17 -18.54
CA GLY A 30 -18.92 7.69 -18.43
C GLY A 30 -18.69 6.34 -19.09
N ILE A 31 -19.64 5.40 -18.98
CA ILE A 31 -19.53 4.09 -19.65
C ILE A 31 -19.57 4.26 -21.17
N LEU A 32 -20.47 5.08 -21.69
CA LEU A 32 -20.55 5.36 -23.13
C LEU A 32 -19.26 6.01 -23.65
N LEU A 33 -18.71 6.97 -22.89
CA LEU A 33 -17.46 7.62 -23.25
C LEU A 33 -16.28 6.64 -23.17
N GLN A 34 -16.25 5.75 -22.18
CA GLN A 34 -15.26 4.69 -22.05
C GLN A 34 -15.29 3.72 -23.22
N LEU A 35 -16.48 3.32 -23.69
CA LEU A 35 -16.61 2.44 -24.85
C LEU A 35 -16.21 3.14 -26.16
N ALA A 36 -16.34 4.47 -26.24
CA ALA A 36 -15.99 5.24 -27.42
C ALA A 36 -14.51 5.64 -27.48
N ALA A 37 -13.91 6.00 -26.35
CA ALA A 37 -12.59 6.62 -26.26
C ALA A 37 -11.53 5.77 -25.55
N GLY A 38 -11.93 4.70 -24.84
CA GLY A 38 -11.01 3.94 -23.99
C GLY A 38 -10.62 4.68 -22.70
N ASN A 39 -9.57 4.20 -22.04
CA ASN A 39 -9.04 4.81 -20.81
C ASN A 39 -8.36 6.16 -21.09
N ILE A 40 -8.32 7.00 -20.06
CA ILE A 40 -7.69 8.32 -20.13
C ILE A 40 -6.17 8.15 -20.18
N GLU A 41 -5.54 8.74 -21.20
CA GLU A 41 -4.09 8.90 -21.28
C GLU A 41 -3.62 9.96 -20.28
N THR A 42 -3.16 9.52 -19.10
CA THR A 42 -2.79 10.42 -17.99
C THR A 42 -1.69 11.41 -18.36
N ALA A 43 -0.78 11.05 -19.26
CA ALA A 43 0.30 11.92 -19.73
C ALA A 43 -0.22 13.24 -20.35
N LEU A 44 -1.38 13.23 -21.01
CA LEU A 44 -1.99 14.44 -21.59
C LEU A 44 -2.49 15.43 -20.54
N PHE A 45 -2.64 14.97 -19.30
CA PHE A 45 -3.13 15.75 -18.17
C PHE A 45 -2.03 16.14 -17.19
N ALA A 46 -0.77 15.81 -17.45
CA ALA A 46 0.35 16.24 -16.63
C ALA A 46 0.48 17.78 -16.61
N SER A 47 1.24 18.29 -15.66
CA SER A 47 1.54 19.71 -15.52
C SER A 47 2.08 20.29 -16.84
N PRO A 48 1.55 21.45 -17.31
CA PRO A 48 0.68 22.38 -16.58
C PRO A 48 -0.83 22.14 -16.74
N VAL A 49 -1.26 21.14 -17.52
CA VAL A 49 -2.66 20.96 -17.93
C VAL A 49 -3.57 20.67 -16.73
N ASN A 50 -3.20 19.75 -15.85
CA ASN A 50 -3.96 19.46 -14.61
C ASN A 50 -4.18 20.71 -13.76
N THR A 51 -3.16 21.57 -13.62
CA THR A 51 -3.21 22.76 -12.79
C THR A 51 -4.18 23.78 -13.37
N ILE A 52 -4.16 23.96 -14.70
CA ILE A 52 -5.11 24.81 -15.43
C ILE A 52 -6.54 24.27 -15.27
N LEU A 53 -6.75 22.97 -15.46
CA LEU A 53 -8.06 22.33 -15.30
C LEU A 53 -8.59 22.46 -13.86
N GLY A 54 -7.73 22.27 -12.86
CA GLY A 54 -8.07 22.47 -11.45
C GLY A 54 -8.47 23.91 -11.15
N ALA A 55 -7.72 24.89 -11.65
CA ALA A 55 -8.02 26.32 -11.49
C ALA A 55 -9.36 26.69 -12.15
N LEU A 56 -9.60 26.23 -13.38
CA LEU A 56 -10.86 26.43 -14.10
C LEU A 56 -12.04 25.77 -13.37
N PHE A 57 -11.85 24.58 -12.83
CA PHE A 57 -12.87 23.90 -12.04
C PHE A 57 -13.26 24.69 -10.79
N ILE A 58 -12.27 25.16 -10.02
CA ILE A 58 -12.52 26.00 -8.83
C ILE A 58 -13.22 27.31 -9.23
N ALA A 59 -12.76 27.98 -10.30
CA ALA A 59 -13.38 29.18 -10.81
C ALA A 59 -14.84 28.93 -11.22
N GLY A 60 -15.12 27.79 -11.86
CA GLY A 60 -16.48 27.35 -12.20
C GLY A 60 -17.37 27.17 -10.97
N LEU A 61 -16.88 26.53 -9.91
CA LEU A 61 -17.63 26.37 -8.65
C LEU A 61 -17.95 27.72 -8.01
N LEU A 62 -17.00 28.66 -7.99
CA LEU A 62 -17.20 30.01 -7.49
C LEU A 62 -18.22 30.78 -8.35
N ALA A 63 -18.10 30.69 -9.68
CA ALA A 63 -19.05 31.32 -10.60
C ALA A 63 -20.47 30.78 -10.38
N VAL A 64 -20.64 29.45 -10.28
CA VAL A 64 -21.93 28.83 -9.95
C VAL A 64 -22.43 29.34 -8.60
N HIS A 65 -21.58 29.42 -7.58
CA HIS A 65 -22.00 29.90 -6.26
C HIS A 65 -22.50 31.35 -6.25
N PHE A 66 -21.74 32.27 -6.85
CA PHE A 66 -22.06 33.69 -6.82
C PHE A 66 -23.16 34.09 -7.82
N LEU A 67 -23.20 33.45 -9.00
CA LEU A 67 -24.15 33.81 -10.06
C LEU A 67 -25.50 33.08 -9.95
N SER A 68 -25.55 31.91 -9.31
CA SER A 68 -26.78 31.10 -9.29
C SER A 68 -27.88 31.66 -8.39
N GLY A 69 -27.59 32.59 -7.47
CA GLY A 69 -28.59 33.21 -6.59
C GLY A 69 -29.56 32.20 -5.94
N LYS A 70 -30.84 32.25 -6.35
CA LYS A 70 -31.91 31.35 -5.84
C LYS A 70 -32.20 30.13 -6.73
N ASN A 71 -31.34 29.83 -7.72
CA ASN A 71 -31.53 28.74 -8.66
C ASN A 71 -31.79 27.39 -7.96
N ARG A 72 -32.85 26.71 -8.39
CA ARG A 72 -33.30 25.44 -7.81
C ARG A 72 -32.27 24.34 -8.01
N VAL A 73 -31.60 24.30 -9.17
CA VAL A 73 -30.60 23.27 -9.50
C VAL A 73 -29.37 23.37 -8.60
N ALA A 74 -28.75 24.55 -8.50
CA ALA A 74 -27.59 24.75 -7.63
C ALA A 74 -27.89 24.44 -6.15
N ARG A 75 -29.12 24.74 -5.69
CA ARG A 75 -29.59 24.41 -4.33
C ARG A 75 -29.86 22.94 -4.12
N TRP A 76 -30.28 22.23 -5.16
CA TRP A 76 -30.50 20.79 -5.09
C TRP A 76 -29.17 20.03 -5.16
N LEU A 77 -28.27 20.45 -6.04
CA LEU A 77 -26.93 19.86 -6.20
C LEU A 77 -26.09 19.99 -4.92
N SER A 78 -26.29 21.05 -4.14
CA SER A 78 -25.70 21.25 -2.80
C SER A 78 -26.53 20.68 -1.65
N SER A 79 -27.32 19.63 -1.91
CA SER A 79 -28.20 19.00 -0.91
C SER A 79 -27.89 17.51 -0.73
N VAL A 80 -28.39 16.96 0.38
CA VAL A 80 -28.28 15.53 0.71
C VAL A 80 -28.92 14.64 -0.36
N TYR A 81 -29.97 15.13 -1.04
CA TYR A 81 -30.68 14.39 -2.09
C TYR A 81 -29.84 14.15 -3.36
N ALA A 82 -28.85 15.02 -3.63
CA ALA A 82 -27.85 14.78 -4.68
C ALA A 82 -26.64 14.01 -4.14
N THR A 83 -26.23 14.32 -2.89
CA THR A 83 -25.02 13.76 -2.27
C THR A 83 -25.11 12.26 -2.03
N ILE A 84 -26.18 11.77 -1.39
CA ILE A 84 -26.28 10.34 -1.02
C ILE A 84 -26.27 9.45 -2.27
N PRO A 85 -27.09 9.70 -3.31
CA PRO A 85 -27.04 8.89 -4.52
C PRO A 85 -25.68 8.92 -5.22
N ALA A 86 -25.03 10.10 -5.30
CA ALA A 86 -23.70 10.23 -5.90
C ALA A 86 -22.64 9.41 -5.15
N LEU A 87 -22.69 9.41 -3.82
CA LEU A 87 -21.80 8.63 -2.98
C LEU A 87 -22.07 7.13 -3.10
N VAL A 88 -23.33 6.69 -3.11
CA VAL A 88 -23.69 5.27 -3.26
C VAL A 88 -23.14 4.71 -4.58
N VAL A 89 -23.29 5.45 -5.68
CA VAL A 89 -22.77 5.01 -6.99
C VAL A 89 -21.24 5.01 -7.01
N LEU A 90 -20.58 6.02 -6.41
CA LEU A 90 -19.11 6.04 -6.30
C LEU A 90 -18.59 4.89 -5.44
N LEU A 91 -19.25 4.58 -4.31
CA LEU A 91 -18.88 3.48 -3.42
C LEU A 91 -19.06 2.11 -4.09
N MET A 92 -20.08 1.95 -4.93
CA MET A 92 -20.23 0.75 -5.76
C MET A 92 -19.03 0.56 -6.70
N LEU A 93 -18.57 1.61 -7.39
CA LEU A 93 -17.36 1.53 -8.21
C LEU A 93 -16.09 1.31 -7.38
N ALA A 94 -15.99 1.93 -6.20
CA ALA A 94 -14.86 1.73 -5.29
C ALA A 94 -14.79 0.28 -4.77
N MET A 95 -15.94 -0.35 -4.53
CA MET A 95 -16.02 -1.77 -4.19
C MET A 95 -15.54 -2.65 -5.34
N ILE A 96 -15.95 -2.35 -6.58
CA ILE A 96 -15.47 -3.06 -7.77
C ILE A 96 -13.96 -2.90 -7.93
N LEU A 97 -13.44 -1.67 -7.78
CA LEU A 97 -12.01 -1.35 -7.78
C LEU A 97 -11.24 -2.18 -6.72
N GLY A 98 -11.80 -2.35 -5.52
CA GLY A 98 -11.16 -3.13 -4.45
C GLY A 98 -11.18 -4.65 -4.65
N VAL A 99 -12.11 -5.17 -5.45
CA VAL A 99 -12.28 -6.62 -5.71
C VAL A 99 -11.59 -7.06 -6.99
N ILE A 100 -11.56 -6.21 -8.01
CA ILE A 100 -10.96 -6.52 -9.32
C ILE A 100 -9.47 -6.17 -9.31
N PRO A 101 -8.58 -7.06 -9.77
CA PRO A 101 -7.15 -6.77 -9.91
C PRO A 101 -6.91 -5.48 -10.70
N GLN A 102 -6.08 -4.59 -10.16
CA GLN A 102 -5.71 -3.34 -10.84
C GLN A 102 -4.32 -3.46 -11.46
N PHE A 103 -4.23 -3.10 -12.73
CA PHE A 103 -2.99 -3.06 -13.49
C PHE A 103 -2.52 -1.61 -13.62
N SER A 104 -1.22 -1.43 -13.87
CA SER A 104 -0.66 -0.10 -14.08
C SER A 104 -1.14 0.48 -15.41
N SER A 105 -1.31 1.80 -15.49
CA SER A 105 -1.62 2.51 -16.74
C SER A 105 -0.56 2.31 -17.84
N ALA A 106 0.66 1.90 -17.47
CA ALA A 106 1.73 1.55 -18.40
C ALA A 106 1.61 0.13 -18.99
N THR A 107 0.76 -0.74 -18.42
CA THR A 107 0.50 -2.07 -18.95
C THR A 107 -0.32 -1.93 -20.23
N GLY A 108 0.27 -2.31 -21.37
CA GLY A 108 -0.40 -2.27 -22.67
C GLY A 108 -1.67 -3.14 -22.68
N GLN A 109 -2.66 -2.74 -23.48
CA GLN A 109 -3.95 -3.45 -23.57
C GLN A 109 -3.80 -4.94 -23.93
N GLU A 110 -2.76 -5.29 -24.67
CA GLU A 110 -2.47 -6.68 -25.09
C GLU A 110 -2.11 -7.61 -23.93
N GLN A 111 -1.60 -7.06 -22.82
CA GLN A 111 -1.23 -7.82 -21.63
C GLN A 111 -2.39 -7.95 -20.63
N LEU A 112 -3.50 -7.24 -20.87
CA LEU A 112 -4.68 -7.32 -20.01
C LEU A 112 -5.51 -8.56 -20.36
N PRO A 113 -6.15 -9.21 -19.37
CA PRO A 113 -7.04 -10.33 -19.64
C PRO A 113 -8.14 -9.91 -20.63
N SER A 114 -8.37 -10.69 -21.70
CA SER A 114 -9.40 -10.40 -22.70
C SER A 114 -10.81 -10.66 -22.14
N HIS A 115 -11.35 -9.69 -21.40
CA HIS A 115 -12.66 -9.76 -20.75
C HIS A 115 -13.45 -8.45 -20.98
N LEU A 116 -14.77 -8.47 -20.74
CA LEU A 116 -15.63 -7.27 -20.78
C LEU A 116 -15.16 -6.15 -19.82
N PHE A 117 -14.36 -6.51 -18.81
CA PHE A 117 -13.78 -5.56 -17.87
C PHE A 117 -12.69 -4.69 -18.50
N THR A 118 -12.05 -5.16 -19.56
CA THR A 118 -11.05 -4.39 -20.31
C THR A 118 -11.72 -3.27 -21.10
N SER A 119 -12.82 -3.56 -21.80
CA SER A 119 -13.57 -2.53 -22.54
C SER A 119 -14.25 -1.52 -21.61
N LEU A 120 -14.67 -1.95 -20.42
CA LEU A 120 -15.20 -1.05 -19.39
C LEU A 120 -14.12 -0.30 -18.58
N GLY A 121 -12.84 -0.57 -18.83
CA GLY A 121 -11.71 0.08 -18.15
C GLY A 121 -11.53 -0.32 -16.68
N TRP A 122 -12.16 -1.41 -16.22
CA TRP A 122 -12.19 -1.80 -14.79
C TRP A 122 -10.87 -2.39 -14.27
N TYR A 123 -10.02 -2.91 -15.15
CA TYR A 123 -8.65 -3.31 -14.81
C TYR A 123 -7.71 -2.13 -14.54
N GLN A 124 -8.12 -0.92 -14.95
CA GLN A 124 -7.41 0.34 -14.72
C GLN A 124 -8.42 1.42 -14.31
N MET A 125 -9.27 1.11 -13.33
CA MET A 125 -10.50 1.87 -13.02
C MET A 125 -10.24 3.34 -12.73
N THR A 126 -9.13 3.69 -12.08
CA THR A 126 -8.79 5.08 -11.71
C THR A 126 -8.57 5.99 -12.91
N THR A 127 -8.30 5.42 -14.09
CA THR A 127 -8.16 6.13 -15.37
C THR A 127 -9.36 5.96 -16.29
N SER A 128 -10.43 5.31 -15.81
CA SER A 128 -11.66 5.12 -16.58
C SER A 128 -12.57 6.35 -16.51
N TRP A 129 -13.27 6.65 -17.60
CA TRP A 129 -14.23 7.77 -17.65
C TRP A 129 -15.36 7.69 -16.61
N PRO A 130 -16.00 6.53 -16.34
CA PRO A 130 -17.05 6.42 -15.33
C PRO A 130 -16.55 6.84 -13.95
N PHE A 131 -15.35 6.41 -13.57
CA PHE A 131 -14.76 6.73 -12.28
C PHE A 131 -14.43 8.22 -12.18
N VAL A 132 -13.72 8.78 -13.17
CA VAL A 132 -13.30 10.19 -13.15
C VAL A 132 -14.49 11.15 -13.18
N LEU A 133 -15.52 10.87 -14.00
CA LEU A 133 -16.73 11.70 -14.04
C LEU A 133 -17.53 11.64 -12.73
N LEU A 134 -17.62 10.48 -12.08
CA LEU A 134 -18.26 10.38 -10.77
C LEU A 134 -17.47 11.08 -9.67
N CYS A 135 -16.14 10.98 -9.69
CA CYS A 135 -15.28 11.75 -8.80
C CYS A 135 -15.47 13.26 -9.01
N PHE A 136 -15.48 13.73 -10.25
CA PHE A 136 -15.75 15.13 -10.60
C PHE A 136 -17.14 15.59 -10.15
N TYR A 137 -18.17 14.75 -10.34
CA TYR A 137 -19.54 15.02 -9.89
C TYR A 137 -19.62 15.14 -8.36
N ASN A 138 -19.01 14.21 -7.62
CA ASN A 138 -18.95 14.27 -6.16
C ASN A 138 -18.15 15.48 -5.65
N LEU A 139 -17.01 15.81 -6.29
CA LEU A 139 -16.25 17.03 -5.99
C LEU A 139 -17.10 18.29 -6.24
N SER A 140 -17.90 18.32 -7.30
CA SER A 140 -18.79 19.44 -7.60
C SER A 140 -19.85 19.63 -6.51
N ILE A 141 -20.50 18.53 -6.09
CA ILE A 141 -21.47 18.54 -4.98
C ILE A 141 -20.79 19.00 -3.69
N LEU A 142 -19.62 18.46 -3.37
CA LEU A 142 -18.86 18.78 -2.16
C LEU A 142 -18.43 20.25 -2.12
N GLY A 143 -17.87 20.75 -3.22
CA GLY A 143 -17.46 22.14 -3.37
C GLY A 143 -18.65 23.10 -3.22
N LEU A 144 -19.76 22.84 -3.92
CA LEU A 144 -20.97 23.66 -3.81
C LEU A 144 -21.63 23.59 -2.43
N THR A 145 -21.59 22.43 -1.77
CA THR A 145 -22.10 22.28 -0.40
C THR A 145 -21.27 23.08 0.60
N THR A 146 -19.95 23.06 0.44
CA THR A 146 -19.00 23.84 1.23
C THR A 146 -19.24 25.34 1.03
N LEU A 147 -19.29 25.79 -0.22
CA LEU A 147 -19.56 27.19 -0.55
C LEU A 147 -20.95 27.63 -0.08
N ARG A 148 -21.99 26.81 -0.23
CA ARG A 148 -23.34 27.18 0.26
C ARG A 148 -23.37 27.43 1.76
N ARG A 149 -22.54 26.74 2.56
CA ARG A 149 -22.45 26.97 4.01
C ARG A 149 -22.01 28.40 4.35
N THR A 150 -21.20 29.04 3.51
CA THR A 150 -20.67 30.40 3.75
C THR A 150 -21.77 31.47 3.75
N THR A 151 -22.89 31.22 3.05
CA THR A 151 -24.04 32.15 2.98
C THR A 151 -24.86 32.23 4.26
N ARG A 152 -24.62 31.33 5.22
CA ARG A 152 -25.33 31.29 6.51
C ARG A 152 -24.58 32.11 7.57
N LYS A 153 -25.24 32.40 8.69
CA LYS A 153 -24.56 32.99 9.86
C LYS A 153 -23.52 32.00 10.39
N GLN A 154 -22.26 32.42 10.43
CA GLN A 154 -21.15 31.59 10.83
C GLN A 154 -21.08 31.46 12.35
N THR A 155 -20.73 30.26 12.80
CA THR A 155 -20.53 29.90 14.20
C THR A 155 -19.19 29.21 14.36
N TRP A 156 -18.64 29.21 15.58
CA TRP A 156 -17.38 28.52 15.86
C TRP A 156 -17.40 27.03 15.47
N ARG A 157 -18.58 26.38 15.54
CA ARG A 157 -18.76 24.98 15.12
C ARG A 157 -18.57 24.77 13.62
N ASP A 158 -18.73 25.80 12.80
CA ASP A 158 -18.56 25.70 11.35
C ASP A 158 -17.09 25.47 10.95
N ILE A 159 -16.13 25.78 11.83
CA ILE A 159 -14.71 25.48 11.60
C ILE A 159 -14.51 23.98 11.36
N GLY A 160 -15.07 23.12 12.22
CA GLY A 160 -14.99 21.66 12.05
C GLY A 160 -15.68 21.18 10.77
N PHE A 161 -16.79 21.82 10.37
CA PHE A 161 -17.45 21.54 9.10
C PHE A 161 -16.52 21.86 7.91
N TYR A 162 -15.92 23.05 7.88
CA TYR A 162 -15.03 23.46 6.79
C TYR A 162 -13.75 22.62 6.75
N LEU A 163 -13.13 22.35 7.89
CA LEU A 163 -11.94 21.49 7.96
C LEU A 163 -12.20 20.11 7.33
N ASN A 164 -13.34 19.49 7.65
CA ASN A 164 -13.69 18.21 7.06
C ASN A 164 -14.04 18.31 5.56
N HIS A 165 -14.91 19.24 5.17
CA HIS A 165 -15.37 19.30 3.78
C HIS A 165 -14.30 19.83 2.82
N LEU A 166 -13.58 20.88 3.22
CA LEU A 166 -12.47 21.43 2.44
C LEU A 166 -11.27 20.49 2.47
N GLY A 167 -11.00 19.82 3.60
CA GLY A 167 -9.95 18.80 3.68
C GLY A 167 -10.20 17.64 2.71
N LEU A 168 -11.43 17.10 2.67
CA LEU A 168 -11.82 16.08 1.69
C LEU A 168 -11.73 16.60 0.25
N PHE A 169 -12.18 17.84 0.01
CA PHE A 169 -12.13 18.45 -1.31
C PHE A 169 -10.69 18.58 -1.82
N ILE A 170 -9.77 19.10 -0.99
CA ILE A 170 -8.36 19.26 -1.32
C ILE A 170 -7.69 17.89 -1.54
N ALA A 171 -7.92 16.92 -0.65
CA ALA A 171 -7.32 15.60 -0.76
C ALA A 171 -7.76 14.87 -2.04
N LEU A 172 -9.06 14.88 -2.34
CA LEU A 172 -9.60 14.19 -3.51
C LEU A 172 -9.24 14.92 -4.81
N LEU A 173 -9.33 16.25 -4.85
CA LEU A 173 -8.94 17.03 -6.04
C LEU A 173 -7.44 16.89 -6.32
N GLY A 174 -6.61 16.98 -5.28
CA GLY A 174 -5.16 16.81 -5.40
C GLY A 174 -4.77 15.41 -5.87
N GLY A 175 -5.42 14.36 -5.36
CA GLY A 175 -5.18 12.99 -5.80
C GLY A 175 -5.54 12.75 -7.28
N ILE A 176 -6.63 13.34 -7.76
CA ILE A 176 -7.05 13.21 -9.17
C ILE A 176 -6.10 13.98 -10.09
N LEU A 177 -5.87 15.26 -9.80
CA LEU A 177 -5.01 16.11 -10.63
C LEU A 177 -3.54 15.68 -10.59
N GLY A 178 -3.05 15.24 -9.43
CA GLY A 178 -1.67 14.81 -9.25
C GLY A 178 -1.34 13.43 -9.78
N SER A 179 -2.34 12.59 -10.07
CA SER A 179 -2.12 11.24 -10.60
C SER A 179 -1.30 11.21 -11.90
N ALA A 180 -1.40 12.27 -12.72
CA ALA A 180 -0.65 12.43 -13.97
C ALA A 180 0.80 12.88 -13.75
N ASP A 181 1.10 13.55 -12.63
CA ASP A 181 2.43 14.08 -12.31
C ASP A 181 3.27 13.13 -11.46
N MET A 182 2.68 12.02 -10.98
CA MET A 182 3.39 11.06 -10.16
C MET A 182 4.37 10.25 -11.02
N GLU A 183 5.64 10.33 -10.66
CA GLU A 183 6.73 9.62 -11.33
C GLU A 183 7.18 8.43 -10.48
N ARG A 184 7.44 7.29 -11.14
CA ARG A 184 7.98 6.07 -10.51
C ARG A 184 9.05 5.47 -11.39
N LEU A 185 10.26 5.35 -10.85
CA LEU A 185 11.41 4.74 -11.53
C LEU A 185 12.04 3.67 -10.66
N THR A 186 12.69 2.69 -11.28
CA THR A 186 13.52 1.70 -10.59
C THR A 186 15.00 1.91 -10.90
N MET A 187 15.83 1.83 -9.88
CA MET A 187 17.28 1.98 -10.00
C MET A 187 17.96 0.77 -9.38
N THR A 188 18.75 0.03 -10.17
CA THR A 188 19.51 -1.13 -9.72
C THR A 188 20.96 -0.72 -9.53
N ILE A 189 21.49 -0.91 -8.33
CA ILE A 189 22.83 -0.46 -7.97
C ILE A 189 23.59 -1.63 -7.36
N GLN A 190 24.80 -1.87 -7.85
CA GLN A 190 25.74 -2.81 -7.26
C GLN A 190 26.57 -2.11 -6.18
N GLN A 191 27.04 -2.88 -5.20
CA GLN A 191 27.79 -2.36 -4.09
C GLN A 191 29.11 -1.72 -4.58
N GLY A 192 29.37 -0.50 -4.09
CA GLY A 192 30.51 0.33 -4.50
C GLY A 192 30.18 1.28 -5.66
N GLU A 193 29.16 0.98 -6.45
CA GLU A 193 28.80 1.74 -7.65
C GLU A 193 27.87 2.92 -7.34
N VAL A 194 27.93 3.91 -8.23
CA VAL A 194 27.06 5.10 -8.25
C VAL A 194 26.13 4.99 -9.44
N GLU A 195 24.84 5.23 -9.24
CA GLU A 195 23.85 5.27 -10.32
C GLU A 195 22.98 6.53 -10.23
N TRP A 196 22.70 7.14 -11.38
CA TRP A 196 21.85 8.32 -11.54
C TRP A 196 20.78 8.13 -12.61
N ARG A 197 20.72 6.95 -13.22
CA ARG A 197 19.72 6.58 -14.22
C ARG A 197 18.65 5.71 -13.58
N GLY A 198 17.40 6.10 -13.75
CA GLY A 198 16.23 5.31 -13.38
C GLY A 198 15.58 4.68 -14.61
N ASN A 199 15.08 3.47 -14.45
CA ASN A 199 14.26 2.79 -15.45
C ASN A 199 12.80 3.09 -15.20
N LEU A 200 12.09 3.59 -16.21
CA LEU A 200 10.63 3.64 -16.19
C LEU A 200 10.07 2.22 -16.35
N LYS A 201 8.80 2.04 -15.98
CA LYS A 201 8.09 0.77 -16.21
C LYS A 201 7.99 0.38 -17.69
N THR A 202 8.14 1.34 -18.60
CA THR A 202 8.20 1.14 -20.06
C THR A 202 9.53 0.56 -20.54
N GLY A 203 10.54 0.48 -19.65
CA GLY A 203 11.92 0.11 -19.99
C GLY A 203 12.77 1.27 -20.50
N GLU A 204 12.18 2.46 -20.66
CA GLU A 204 12.93 3.67 -20.98
C GLU A 204 13.83 4.08 -19.80
N ILE A 205 15.05 4.50 -20.11
CA ILE A 205 16.03 4.96 -19.14
C ILE A 205 15.97 6.49 -19.09
N ARG A 206 15.90 7.05 -17.89
CA ARG A 206 15.93 8.49 -17.65
C ARG A 206 17.01 8.87 -16.65
N GLU A 207 17.78 9.89 -16.99
CA GLU A 207 18.73 10.52 -16.06
C GLU A 207 17.97 11.36 -15.03
N LEU A 208 18.40 11.25 -13.77
CA LEU A 208 17.80 11.93 -12.63
C LEU A 208 18.73 13.04 -12.12
N PRO A 209 18.17 14.10 -11.51
CA PRO A 209 18.95 15.16 -10.87
C PRO A 209 19.57 14.74 -9.52
N LEU A 210 19.62 13.44 -9.25
CA LEU A 210 20.22 12.83 -8.08
C LEU A 210 20.93 11.53 -8.47
N ALA A 211 22.01 11.23 -7.76
CA ALA A 211 22.73 9.98 -7.85
C ALA A 211 22.72 9.26 -6.50
N ILE A 212 22.77 7.95 -6.50
CA ILE A 212 22.84 7.12 -5.31
C ILE A 212 24.04 6.20 -5.45
N GLN A 213 24.91 6.20 -4.44
CA GLN A 213 25.91 5.16 -4.26
C GLN A 213 25.39 4.11 -3.30
N LEU A 214 25.53 2.84 -3.65
CA LEU A 214 25.29 1.74 -2.72
C LEU A 214 26.60 1.44 -1.97
N ASP A 215 26.68 1.84 -0.70
CA ASP A 215 27.86 1.56 0.12
C ASP A 215 27.89 0.08 0.54
N THR A 216 26.75 -0.45 1.00
CA THR A 216 26.59 -1.87 1.37
C THR A 216 25.11 -2.22 1.49
N PHE A 217 24.71 -3.37 0.97
CA PHE A 217 23.43 -4.00 1.26
C PHE A 217 23.58 -5.08 2.34
N LYS A 218 22.65 -5.14 3.29
CA LYS A 218 22.69 -6.10 4.39
C LYS A 218 21.31 -6.70 4.64
N ILE A 219 21.29 -8.02 4.79
CA ILE A 219 20.14 -8.77 5.27
C ILE A 219 20.48 -9.26 6.68
N GLU A 220 19.70 -8.82 7.67
CA GLU A 220 19.72 -9.41 9.00
C GLU A 220 18.69 -10.54 9.03
N GLU A 221 19.12 -11.73 9.43
CA GLU A 221 18.28 -12.93 9.57
C GLU A 221 17.98 -13.18 11.05
N TYR A 222 16.84 -13.81 11.35
CA TYR A 222 16.62 -14.40 12.67
C TYR A 222 17.55 -15.59 12.89
N GLU A 223 17.74 -15.97 14.15
CA GLU A 223 18.48 -17.17 14.50
C GLU A 223 17.88 -18.41 13.79
N PRO A 224 18.73 -19.37 13.37
CA PRO A 224 18.27 -20.58 12.70
C PRO A 224 17.29 -21.38 13.56
N LYS A 225 16.36 -22.07 12.91
CA LYS A 225 15.38 -22.94 13.57
C LYS A 225 15.60 -24.40 13.16
N LEU A 226 15.53 -25.31 14.11
CA LEU A 226 15.54 -26.74 13.88
C LEU A 226 14.10 -27.27 13.84
N VAL A 227 13.85 -28.21 12.93
CA VAL A 227 12.56 -28.91 12.79
C VAL A 227 12.81 -30.41 12.60
N ILE A 228 11.82 -31.23 12.92
CA ILE A 228 11.81 -32.64 12.51
C ILE A 228 10.97 -32.76 11.23
N ILE A 229 11.49 -33.48 10.24
CA ILE A 229 10.78 -33.80 9.00
C ILE A 229 10.57 -35.30 8.85
N GLU A 230 9.52 -35.67 8.12
CA GLU A 230 9.34 -37.02 7.61
C GLU A 230 10.20 -37.21 6.34
N ASN A 231 11.02 -38.26 6.30
CA ASN A 231 11.98 -38.50 5.22
C ASN A 231 11.31 -38.71 3.86
N ALA A 232 10.16 -39.39 3.84
CA ALA A 232 9.45 -39.74 2.61
C ALA A 232 8.80 -38.53 1.93
N THR A 233 8.34 -37.53 2.70
CA THR A 233 7.56 -36.40 2.17
C THR A 233 8.22 -35.03 2.35
N GLY A 234 9.23 -34.93 3.22
CA GLY A 234 9.84 -33.66 3.62
C GLY A 234 8.94 -32.78 4.49
N LYS A 235 7.76 -33.26 4.91
CA LYS A 235 6.82 -32.47 5.72
C LYS A 235 7.35 -32.32 7.15
N MET A 236 7.25 -31.10 7.68
CA MET A 236 7.57 -30.81 9.07
C MET A 236 6.56 -31.48 10.02
N LEU A 237 7.08 -32.02 11.13
CA LEU A 237 6.32 -32.74 12.13
C LEU A 237 6.09 -31.91 13.41
N PRO A 238 4.97 -32.14 14.12
CA PRO A 238 3.79 -32.90 13.67
C PRO A 238 3.07 -32.22 12.50
N ALA A 239 2.55 -33.00 11.53
CA ALA A 239 2.00 -32.45 10.29
C ALA A 239 0.80 -31.48 10.49
N SER A 240 0.04 -31.65 11.58
CA SER A 240 -1.08 -30.77 11.92
C SER A 240 -0.66 -29.42 12.49
N ARG A 241 0.48 -29.37 13.18
CA ARG A 241 1.04 -28.16 13.79
C ARG A 241 2.56 -28.32 13.91
N PRO A 242 3.31 -27.99 12.83
CA PRO A 242 4.76 -28.12 12.82
C PRO A 242 5.42 -27.42 14.01
N GLU A 243 6.31 -28.15 14.69
CA GLU A 243 7.12 -27.59 15.76
C GLU A 243 8.45 -27.10 15.20
N SER A 244 8.97 -26.03 15.78
CA SER A 244 10.30 -25.50 15.46
C SER A 244 10.97 -25.00 16.73
N HIS A 245 12.28 -25.16 16.82
CA HIS A 245 13.09 -24.65 17.92
C HIS A 245 14.13 -23.71 17.37
N MET A 246 14.04 -22.44 17.75
CA MET A 246 15.04 -21.43 17.42
C MET A 246 16.31 -21.71 18.21
N PHE A 247 17.47 -21.51 17.59
CA PHE A 247 18.76 -21.67 18.24
C PHE A 247 18.88 -20.70 19.43
N GLU A 248 19.15 -21.24 20.62
CA GLU A 248 19.33 -20.47 21.88
C GLU A 248 20.76 -20.52 22.42
N GLY A 249 21.62 -21.39 21.87
CA GLY A 249 23.01 -21.55 22.29
C GLY A 249 23.49 -23.00 22.33
N ILE A 250 24.81 -23.17 22.44
CA ILE A 250 25.48 -24.47 22.55
C ILE A 250 25.24 -25.07 23.95
N GLY A 251 25.06 -26.39 24.02
CA GLY A 251 24.77 -27.15 25.24
C GLY A 251 23.31 -27.08 25.69
N LYS A 252 22.42 -26.49 24.87
CA LYS A 252 20.98 -26.47 25.11
C LYS A 252 20.33 -27.72 24.56
N SER A 253 19.39 -28.27 25.34
CA SER A 253 18.55 -29.39 24.91
C SER A 253 17.11 -28.94 24.76
N THR A 254 16.44 -29.47 23.75
CA THR A 254 15.04 -29.20 23.45
C THR A 254 14.32 -30.49 23.07
N GLN A 255 13.00 -30.50 23.17
CA GLN A 255 12.18 -31.61 22.70
C GLN A 255 11.32 -31.13 21.55
N LEU A 256 11.40 -31.81 20.41
CA LEU A 256 10.74 -31.41 19.17
C LEU A 256 10.13 -32.63 18.49
N ALA A 257 8.81 -32.65 18.33
CA ALA A 257 8.08 -33.77 17.71
C ALA A 257 8.45 -35.16 18.31
N GLY A 258 8.67 -35.23 19.63
CA GLY A 258 9.04 -36.47 20.33
C GLY A 258 10.52 -36.86 20.24
N VAL A 259 11.37 -36.01 19.64
CA VAL A 259 12.83 -36.18 19.58
C VAL A 259 13.50 -35.21 20.55
N THR A 260 14.43 -35.70 21.37
CA THR A 260 15.30 -34.86 22.20
C THR A 260 16.52 -34.45 21.38
N LEU A 261 16.70 -33.14 21.19
CA LEU A 261 17.83 -32.56 20.47
C LEU A 261 18.73 -31.83 21.46
N GLU A 262 20.03 -32.12 21.43
CA GLU A 262 21.08 -31.37 22.12
C GLU A 262 21.96 -30.67 21.08
N ILE A 263 22.11 -29.35 21.20
CA ILE A 263 22.96 -28.58 20.30
C ILE A 263 24.41 -28.65 20.78
N THR A 264 25.28 -29.31 20.04
CA THR A 264 26.67 -29.55 20.44
C THR A 264 27.65 -28.55 19.84
N ASP A 265 27.33 -27.92 18.70
CA ASP A 265 28.16 -26.90 18.07
C ASP A 265 27.35 -25.98 17.13
N TYR A 266 27.86 -24.79 16.83
CA TYR A 266 27.22 -23.81 15.95
C TYR A 266 28.23 -23.02 15.11
N LEU A 267 28.04 -23.07 13.79
CA LEU A 267 28.82 -22.33 12.81
C LEU A 267 27.90 -21.39 12.02
N PRO A 268 27.87 -20.07 12.30
CA PRO A 268 27.06 -19.11 11.56
C PRO A 268 27.53 -18.91 10.11
N HIS A 269 28.81 -19.20 9.85
CA HIS A 269 29.42 -19.17 8.52
C HIS A 269 30.27 -20.43 8.34
N ALA A 270 29.74 -21.38 7.59
CA ALA A 270 30.34 -22.68 7.35
C ALA A 270 30.52 -22.96 5.86
N ALA A 271 31.59 -23.68 5.54
CA ALA A 271 31.77 -24.35 4.26
C ALA A 271 31.57 -25.86 4.44
N ILE A 272 30.89 -26.47 3.46
CA ILE A 272 30.63 -27.90 3.43
C ILE A 272 31.50 -28.53 2.35
N PHE A 273 32.41 -29.40 2.78
CA PHE A 273 33.25 -30.22 1.90
C PHE A 273 32.75 -31.66 1.95
N ARG A 274 32.26 -32.17 0.82
CA ARG A 274 31.82 -33.57 0.70
C ARG A 274 32.73 -34.29 -0.26
N ASP A 275 33.45 -35.30 0.23
CA ASP A 275 34.10 -36.30 -0.61
C ASP A 275 33.24 -37.58 -0.65
N SER A 276 33.74 -38.64 -1.30
CA SER A 276 33.02 -39.93 -1.42
C SER A 276 32.81 -40.66 -0.09
N THR A 277 33.47 -40.24 0.98
CA THR A 277 33.64 -41.01 2.23
C THR A 277 33.35 -40.15 3.48
N PHE A 278 33.54 -38.85 3.43
CA PHE A 278 33.42 -37.91 4.54
C PHE A 278 32.70 -36.62 4.13
N MET A 279 31.94 -36.07 5.08
CA MET A 279 31.37 -34.73 5.03
C MET A 279 32.01 -33.90 6.14
N ASN A 280 32.79 -32.89 5.76
CA ASN A 280 33.41 -31.95 6.67
C ASN A 280 32.68 -30.61 6.63
N VAL A 281 32.37 -30.09 7.80
CA VAL A 281 31.78 -28.76 7.98
C VAL A 281 32.75 -27.95 8.81
N VAL A 282 33.24 -26.84 8.26
CA VAL A 282 34.28 -26.01 8.89
C VAL A 282 33.90 -24.54 8.88
N PRO A 283 34.32 -23.75 9.89
CA PRO A 283 34.11 -22.31 9.89
C PRO A 283 34.83 -21.67 8.69
N MET A 284 34.09 -20.92 7.88
CA MET A 284 34.66 -20.21 6.74
C MET A 284 33.87 -18.93 6.47
N MET A 285 34.54 -17.79 6.61
CA MET A 285 33.96 -16.48 6.32
C MET A 285 34.12 -16.18 4.82
N MET A 286 33.08 -16.47 4.04
CA MET A 286 33.06 -16.22 2.61
C MET A 286 31.65 -15.89 2.11
N GLU A 287 31.58 -15.26 0.93
CA GLU A 287 30.32 -15.13 0.19
C GLU A 287 29.72 -16.52 -0.03
N GLY A 288 28.44 -16.69 0.26
CA GLY A 288 27.76 -17.98 0.14
C GLY A 288 28.06 -18.98 1.25
N ALA A 289 28.77 -18.62 2.33
CA ALA A 289 28.88 -19.50 3.50
C ALA A 289 27.48 -19.83 4.07
N THR A 290 27.24 -21.08 4.45
CA THR A 290 25.96 -21.50 5.02
C THR A 290 25.97 -21.43 6.55
N THR A 291 24.80 -21.52 7.17
CA THR A 291 24.69 -21.76 8.60
C THR A 291 24.69 -23.28 8.84
N ALA A 292 25.40 -23.74 9.87
CA ALA A 292 25.40 -25.15 10.27
C ALA A 292 25.32 -25.29 11.79
N ILE A 293 24.48 -26.20 12.26
CA ILE A 293 24.34 -26.56 13.68
C ILE A 293 24.67 -28.04 13.81
N LYS A 294 25.56 -28.39 14.75
CA LYS A 294 25.79 -29.78 15.10
C LYS A 294 24.82 -30.15 16.21
N VAL A 295 24.08 -31.23 16.00
CA VAL A 295 23.06 -31.70 16.94
C VAL A 295 23.25 -33.17 17.24
N LYS A 296 22.97 -33.52 18.48
CA LYS A 296 22.80 -34.90 18.93
C LYS A 296 21.31 -35.15 19.12
N ALA A 297 20.76 -36.09 18.38
CA ALA A 297 19.34 -36.43 18.40
C ALA A 297 19.12 -37.79 19.05
N ASP A 298 18.19 -37.85 20.00
CA ASP A 298 17.76 -39.06 20.68
C ASP A 298 16.23 -39.18 20.60
N LYS A 299 15.74 -40.40 20.32
CA LYS A 299 14.31 -40.69 20.13
C LYS A 299 14.00 -42.04 20.76
N PRO A 300 12.83 -42.20 21.41
CA PRO A 300 12.44 -43.49 21.97
C PRO A 300 12.50 -44.62 20.93
N GLY A 301 13.27 -45.67 21.22
CA GLY A 301 13.45 -46.82 20.33
C GLY A 301 14.77 -46.82 19.55
N LEU A 302 15.56 -45.74 19.56
CA LEU A 302 16.92 -45.76 19.04
C LEU A 302 17.87 -46.51 19.97
N ALA A 303 18.78 -47.30 19.38
CA ALA A 303 19.81 -48.02 20.12
C ALA A 303 20.90 -47.09 20.69
N GLN A 304 21.25 -46.04 19.95
CA GLN A 304 22.17 -44.98 20.36
C GLN A 304 21.75 -43.65 19.74
N PRO A 305 21.96 -42.50 20.42
CA PRO A 305 21.74 -41.19 19.83
C PRO A 305 22.61 -40.98 18.57
N VAL A 306 22.05 -40.32 17.56
CA VAL A 306 22.79 -39.94 16.35
C VAL A 306 23.32 -38.53 16.50
N GLU A 307 24.53 -38.27 16.01
CA GLU A 307 25.13 -36.93 16.05
C GLU A 307 25.63 -36.53 14.67
N GLY A 308 25.33 -35.30 14.25
CA GLY A 308 25.81 -34.77 12.99
C GLY A 308 25.42 -33.32 12.75
N TRP A 309 25.88 -32.80 11.61
CA TRP A 309 25.59 -31.44 11.17
C TRP A 309 24.22 -31.36 10.48
N VAL A 310 23.54 -30.25 10.69
CA VAL A 310 22.33 -29.84 9.98
C VAL A 310 22.59 -28.44 9.41
N SER A 311 22.26 -28.24 8.14
CA SER A 311 22.52 -26.99 7.42
C SER A 311 21.33 -26.58 6.57
N ASN A 312 21.03 -25.29 6.54
CA ASN A 312 20.02 -24.68 5.67
C ASN A 312 20.57 -24.34 4.29
N GLY A 313 21.80 -24.76 3.96
CA GLY A 313 22.42 -24.54 2.67
C GLY A 313 22.64 -23.06 2.35
N SER A 314 23.02 -22.81 1.11
CA SER A 314 23.13 -21.49 0.49
C SER A 314 23.07 -21.67 -1.02
N TYR A 315 23.27 -20.58 -1.78
CA TYR A 315 23.43 -20.69 -3.23
C TYR A 315 24.70 -21.45 -3.67
N LEU A 316 25.65 -21.68 -2.76
CA LEU A 316 26.87 -22.47 -3.00
C LEU A 316 26.83 -23.87 -2.37
N PHE A 317 26.18 -24.01 -1.21
CA PHE A 317 26.21 -25.25 -0.44
C PHE A 317 24.83 -25.90 -0.34
N PRO A 318 24.74 -27.24 -0.44
CA PRO A 318 23.47 -27.92 -0.29
C PRO A 318 22.96 -27.89 1.16
N HIS A 319 21.67 -28.16 1.33
CA HIS A 319 21.11 -28.49 2.63
C HIS A 319 21.73 -29.77 3.20
N ILE A 320 21.94 -29.82 4.51
CA ILE A 320 22.31 -31.04 5.24
C ILE A 320 21.20 -31.37 6.22
N PHE A 321 20.75 -32.62 6.18
CA PHE A 321 19.81 -33.20 7.12
C PHE A 321 20.52 -34.23 7.99
N LEU A 322 20.19 -34.30 9.28
CA LEU A 322 20.62 -35.39 10.15
C LEU A 322 19.53 -36.44 10.17
N GLN A 323 19.76 -37.57 9.50
CA GLN A 323 18.85 -38.70 9.53
C GLN A 323 18.85 -39.35 10.92
N ILE A 324 17.68 -39.39 11.56
CA ILE A 324 17.49 -40.00 12.88
C ILE A 324 17.24 -41.49 12.73
N ASP A 325 16.29 -41.85 11.86
CA ASP A 325 15.90 -43.22 11.52
C ASP A 325 15.38 -43.29 10.07
N GLU A 326 14.73 -44.39 9.68
CA GLU A 326 14.16 -44.55 8.33
C GLU A 326 13.03 -43.54 8.04
N GLU A 327 12.33 -43.06 9.08
CA GLU A 327 11.14 -42.23 8.94
C GLU A 327 11.40 -40.74 9.13
N THR A 328 12.39 -40.37 9.94
CA THR A 328 12.56 -39.00 10.43
C THR A 328 13.99 -38.46 10.33
N SER A 329 14.10 -37.15 10.10
CA SER A 329 15.36 -36.40 10.09
C SER A 329 15.21 -35.06 10.81
N VAL A 330 16.32 -34.55 11.37
CA VAL A 330 16.43 -33.15 11.76
C VAL A 330 16.76 -32.32 10.51
N ALA A 331 16.04 -31.23 10.32
CA ALA A 331 16.25 -30.26 9.25
C ALA A 331 16.37 -28.84 9.81
N MET A 332 16.97 -27.96 9.02
CA MET A 332 17.03 -26.53 9.29
C MET A 332 16.45 -25.78 8.09
N PRO A 333 15.25 -25.18 8.22
CA PRO A 333 14.67 -24.36 7.17
C PRO A 333 15.52 -23.11 6.88
N ALA A 334 15.24 -22.46 5.75
CA ALA A 334 15.81 -21.15 5.45
C ALA A 334 15.49 -20.17 6.58
N GLN A 335 16.47 -19.36 6.96
CA GLN A 335 16.27 -18.36 8.02
C GLN A 335 15.33 -17.27 7.55
N GLU A 336 14.43 -16.86 8.42
CA GLU A 336 13.53 -15.75 8.16
C GLU A 336 14.31 -14.43 8.19
N VAL A 337 14.07 -13.57 7.20
CA VAL A 337 14.68 -12.24 7.19
C VAL A 337 14.02 -11.37 8.25
N LYS A 338 14.84 -10.79 9.11
CA LYS A 338 14.45 -9.80 10.10
C LYS A 338 14.42 -8.40 9.51
N LYS A 339 15.40 -8.07 8.66
CA LYS A 339 15.58 -6.70 8.16
C LYS A 339 16.41 -6.67 6.87
N TYR A 340 16.01 -5.81 5.93
CA TYR A 340 16.81 -5.42 4.78
C TYR A 340 17.27 -3.98 4.96
N SER A 341 18.56 -3.72 4.77
CA SER A 341 19.17 -2.39 4.96
C SER A 341 20.15 -2.08 3.84
N SER A 342 19.96 -0.95 3.17
CA SER A 342 20.91 -0.40 2.20
C SER A 342 21.57 0.83 2.77
N HIS A 343 22.86 0.75 3.04
CA HIS A 343 23.69 1.91 3.35
C HIS A 343 24.00 2.63 2.04
N VAL A 344 23.61 3.89 1.96
CA VAL A 344 23.74 4.67 0.73
C VAL A 344 24.32 6.05 0.99
N THR A 345 24.97 6.57 -0.03
CA THR A 345 25.33 7.99 -0.12
C THR A 345 24.59 8.59 -1.32
N ALA A 346 23.69 9.53 -1.06
CA ALA A 346 22.96 10.25 -2.09
C ALA A 346 23.65 11.57 -2.44
N PHE A 347 23.66 11.92 -3.72
CA PHE A 347 24.20 13.16 -4.28
C PHE A 347 23.12 13.87 -5.09
N THR A 348 23.08 15.20 -5.06
CA THR A 348 22.18 15.99 -5.92
C THR A 348 22.96 17.00 -6.74
N GLU A 349 22.39 17.44 -7.87
CA GLU A 349 22.98 18.50 -8.70
C GLU A 349 23.23 19.80 -7.92
N ASN A 350 22.43 20.06 -6.88
CA ASN A 350 22.59 21.20 -5.99
C ASN A 350 23.78 21.06 -5.01
N GLY A 351 24.58 20.00 -5.13
CA GLY A 351 25.77 19.75 -4.32
C GLY A 351 25.48 19.14 -2.95
N ILE A 352 24.27 18.62 -2.72
CA ILE A 352 23.91 17.95 -1.47
C ILE A 352 24.51 16.55 -1.47
N THR A 353 25.27 16.21 -0.43
CA THR A 353 25.73 14.84 -0.16
C THR A 353 25.14 14.36 1.15
N LYS A 354 24.41 13.24 1.13
CA LYS A 354 23.69 12.71 2.29
C LYS A 354 23.92 11.21 2.45
N LYS A 355 24.58 10.81 3.54
CA LYS A 355 24.66 9.41 3.96
C LYS A 355 23.40 9.00 4.70
N ALA A 356 22.84 7.86 4.37
CA ALA A 356 21.63 7.35 4.98
C ALA A 356 21.56 5.83 4.93
N VAL A 357 20.58 5.27 5.64
CA VAL A 357 20.21 3.86 5.54
C VAL A 357 18.77 3.80 5.07
N ILE A 358 18.54 3.12 3.95
CA ILE A 358 17.20 2.81 3.44
C ILE A 358 16.84 1.43 3.96
N GLU A 359 15.68 1.32 4.60
CA GLU A 359 15.16 0.04 5.10
C GLU A 359 13.74 -0.18 4.57
N VAL A 360 13.24 -1.42 4.66
CA VAL A 360 11.82 -1.68 4.38
C VAL A 360 10.95 -0.80 5.27
N ASN A 361 10.03 -0.06 4.65
CA ASN A 361 9.16 0.93 5.29
C ASN A 361 9.86 2.17 5.89
N LYS A 362 11.18 2.35 5.69
CA LYS A 362 11.90 3.58 6.04
C LYS A 362 12.59 4.15 4.80
N PRO A 363 11.83 4.82 3.91
CA PRO A 363 12.40 5.41 2.71
C PRO A 363 13.30 6.60 3.02
N LEU A 364 14.22 6.88 2.11
CA LEU A 364 15.04 8.08 2.14
C LEU A 364 14.38 9.18 1.31
N GLN A 365 14.14 10.33 1.93
CA GLN A 365 13.79 11.56 1.20
C GLN A 365 15.04 12.34 0.80
N VAL A 366 15.15 12.66 -0.49
CA VAL A 366 16.16 13.55 -1.09
C VAL A 366 15.44 14.50 -2.03
N GLU A 367 15.45 15.80 -1.70
CA GLU A 367 14.68 16.82 -2.42
C GLU A 367 13.20 16.40 -2.59
N ASP A 368 12.71 16.31 -3.83
CA ASP A 368 11.32 15.91 -4.15
C ASP A 368 11.15 14.39 -4.34
N TRP A 369 12.22 13.59 -4.12
CA TRP A 369 12.21 12.15 -4.33
C TRP A 369 12.14 11.38 -3.02
N MET A 370 11.27 10.37 -3.01
CA MET A 370 11.19 9.33 -1.99
C MET A 370 11.78 8.04 -2.54
N ILE A 371 12.82 7.54 -1.91
CA ILE A 371 13.58 6.37 -2.37
C ILE A 371 13.29 5.21 -1.42
N TYR A 372 12.65 4.17 -1.96
CA TYR A 372 12.24 2.98 -1.22
C TYR A 372 13.17 1.81 -1.55
N GLN A 373 13.43 0.95 -0.55
CA GLN A 373 13.95 -0.38 -0.83
C GLN A 373 12.89 -1.16 -1.61
N TYR A 374 13.22 -1.60 -2.83
CA TYR A 374 12.28 -2.29 -3.70
C TYR A 374 12.60 -3.78 -3.83
N SER A 375 13.84 -4.12 -4.19
CA SER A 375 14.28 -5.51 -4.35
C SER A 375 15.79 -5.65 -4.14
N TYR A 376 16.31 -6.85 -4.35
CA TYR A 376 17.72 -7.22 -4.34
C TYR A 376 17.91 -8.46 -5.25
N ASP A 377 19.13 -8.96 -5.38
CA ASP A 377 19.39 -10.24 -6.03
C ASP A 377 19.06 -11.40 -5.07
N ASP A 378 17.87 -11.98 -5.22
CA ASP A 378 17.36 -13.05 -4.38
C ASP A 378 18.11 -14.38 -4.56
N THR A 379 18.79 -14.57 -5.68
CA THR A 379 19.58 -15.78 -5.96
C THR A 379 20.78 -15.93 -5.03
N LYS A 380 21.32 -14.82 -4.52
CA LYS A 380 22.43 -14.78 -3.55
C LYS A 380 21.97 -14.64 -2.09
N GLY A 381 20.68 -14.38 -1.84
CA GLY A 381 20.15 -14.19 -0.49
C GLY A 381 20.88 -13.10 0.29
N LYS A 382 21.27 -13.37 1.55
CA LYS A 382 22.01 -12.42 2.41
C LYS A 382 23.36 -11.95 1.88
N TYR A 383 23.89 -12.62 0.85
CA TYR A 383 25.14 -12.26 0.20
C TYR A 383 24.95 -11.38 -1.04
N SER A 384 23.72 -10.93 -1.31
CA SER A 384 23.47 -10.00 -2.40
C SER A 384 24.33 -8.74 -2.24
N ASP A 385 25.01 -8.37 -3.32
CA ASP A 385 25.77 -7.14 -3.49
C ASP A 385 24.94 -6.06 -4.20
N THR A 386 23.67 -6.34 -4.49
CA THR A 386 22.83 -5.52 -5.37
C THR A 386 21.58 -5.06 -4.62
N SER A 387 21.23 -3.79 -4.76
CA SER A 387 19.94 -3.26 -4.32
C SER A 387 19.19 -2.63 -5.46
N VAL A 388 17.88 -2.87 -5.48
CA VAL A 388 16.94 -2.20 -6.38
C VAL A 388 16.13 -1.23 -5.55
N PHE A 389 16.13 0.03 -5.97
CA PHE A 389 15.36 1.11 -5.34
C PHE A 389 14.17 1.50 -6.21
N GLU A 390 13.03 1.80 -5.60
CA GLU A 390 11.92 2.51 -6.26
C GLU A 390 12.02 3.99 -5.87
N LEU A 391 12.16 4.84 -6.87
CA LEU A 391 12.20 6.29 -6.72
C LEU A 391 10.84 6.85 -7.12
N VAL A 392 10.19 7.52 -6.17
CA VAL A 392 8.87 8.10 -6.34
C VAL A 392 8.93 9.59 -6.14
N ARG A 393 8.40 10.35 -7.09
CA ARG A 393 8.23 11.81 -7.00
C ARG A 393 6.76 12.13 -7.23
N ASP A 394 6.15 12.82 -6.27
CA ASP A 394 4.75 13.27 -6.34
C ASP A 394 4.66 14.73 -5.88
N PRO A 395 4.55 15.69 -6.82
CA PRO A 395 4.42 17.12 -6.49
C PRO A 395 3.15 17.47 -5.71
N TRP A 396 2.09 16.66 -5.83
CA TRP A 396 0.77 16.90 -5.24
C TRP A 396 0.61 16.28 -3.85
N LEU A 397 1.56 15.45 -3.43
CA LEU A 397 1.52 14.78 -2.13
C LEU A 397 1.33 15.77 -0.97
N LYS A 398 1.95 16.95 -1.04
CA LYS A 398 1.79 18.03 -0.05
C LYS A 398 0.34 18.53 0.03
N ALA A 399 -0.33 18.70 -1.11
CA ALA A 399 -1.74 19.11 -1.15
C ALA A 399 -2.63 18.01 -0.57
N VAL A 400 -2.41 16.74 -0.96
CA VAL A 400 -3.16 15.59 -0.43
C VAL A 400 -3.01 15.49 1.10
N TYR A 401 -1.78 15.57 1.61
CA TYR A 401 -1.52 15.55 3.05
C TYR A 401 -2.13 16.74 3.79
N THR A 402 -2.11 17.93 3.19
CA THR A 402 -2.82 19.09 3.76
C THR A 402 -4.31 18.78 3.94
N GLY A 403 -4.95 18.20 2.93
CA GLY A 403 -6.36 17.77 3.01
C GLY A 403 -6.61 16.72 4.10
N ILE A 404 -5.73 15.72 4.22
CA ILE A 404 -5.83 14.66 5.26
C ILE A 404 -5.66 15.24 6.67
N PHE A 405 -4.68 16.11 6.89
CA PHE A 405 -4.48 16.77 8.19
C PHE A 405 -5.67 17.68 8.55
N MET A 406 -6.27 18.36 7.57
CA MET A 406 -7.49 19.13 7.78
C MET A 406 -8.67 18.23 8.19
N LEU A 407 -8.84 17.07 7.56
CA LEU A 407 -9.85 16.09 7.95
C LEU A 407 -9.65 15.60 9.39
N LEU A 408 -8.43 15.25 9.78
CA LEU A 408 -8.11 14.82 11.14
C LEU A 408 -8.41 15.92 12.17
N ALA A 409 -7.98 17.15 11.87
CA ALA A 409 -8.25 18.31 12.73
C ALA A 409 -9.76 18.60 12.83
N GLY A 410 -10.50 18.51 11.73
CA GLY A 410 -11.94 18.70 11.69
C GLY A 410 -12.70 17.65 12.49
N ALA A 411 -12.32 16.38 12.37
CA ALA A 411 -12.87 15.27 13.15
C ALA A 411 -12.64 15.46 14.65
N LEU A 412 -11.39 15.77 15.05
CA LEU A 412 -11.05 16.06 16.45
C LEU A 412 -11.83 17.26 17.00
N PHE A 413 -11.95 18.32 16.20
CA PHE A 413 -12.68 19.51 16.59
C PHE A 413 -14.17 19.23 16.81
N LEU A 414 -14.82 18.48 15.91
CA LEU A 414 -16.25 18.13 16.06
C LEU A 414 -16.48 17.23 17.28
N PHE A 415 -15.55 16.31 17.55
CA PHE A 415 -15.58 15.46 18.73
C PHE A 415 -15.52 16.29 20.02
N ILE A 416 -14.57 17.23 20.12
CA ILE A 416 -14.42 18.11 21.29
C ILE A 416 -15.61 19.07 21.44
N ALA A 417 -16.12 19.61 20.32
CA ALA A 417 -17.20 20.58 20.34
C ALA A 417 -18.55 19.99 20.81
N GLY A 418 -18.74 18.67 20.72
CA GLY A 418 -19.92 17.94 21.21
C GLY A 418 -21.25 18.32 20.53
N PRO A 419 -22.31 17.49 20.73
CA PRO A 419 -23.61 17.72 20.12
C PRO A 419 -24.25 19.04 20.61
N LYS A 420 -25.02 19.66 19.73
CA LYS A 420 -25.69 20.93 20.02
C LYS A 420 -26.84 20.67 20.99
N LYS A 421 -26.71 21.10 22.25
CA LYS A 421 -27.83 21.06 23.22
C LYS A 421 -28.99 21.89 22.67
N ARG A 422 -30.12 21.25 22.42
CA ARG A 422 -31.37 21.92 22.00
C ARG A 422 -32.09 22.36 23.26
N ILE A 423 -32.13 23.67 23.51
CA ILE A 423 -32.96 24.23 24.59
C ILE A 423 -34.41 24.20 24.08
N ILE A 424 -35.17 23.21 24.50
CA ILE A 424 -36.62 23.17 24.30
C ILE A 424 -37.24 24.03 25.40
N ARG A 425 -37.63 25.27 25.06
CA ARG A 425 -38.53 26.05 25.93
C ARG A 425 -39.95 25.50 25.77
N GLN A 426 -40.31 24.49 26.56
CA GLN A 426 -41.71 24.25 26.91
C GLN A 426 -42.07 25.18 28.07
N GLY A 427 -43.26 25.79 28.00
CA GLY A 427 -43.73 26.70 29.03
C GLY A 427 -43.61 26.09 30.41
N GLY A 428 -42.80 26.71 31.28
CA GLY A 428 -42.78 26.43 32.72
C GLY A 428 -41.65 25.54 33.28
N GLY A 429 -40.67 25.06 32.50
CA GLY A 429 -39.53 24.35 33.09
C GLY A 429 -38.45 23.94 32.09
N GLU A 430 -37.19 24.31 32.39
CA GLU A 430 -36.02 23.96 31.59
C GLU A 430 -35.66 22.47 31.80
N LYS A 431 -35.74 21.66 30.74
CA LYS A 431 -35.10 20.33 30.70
C LYS A 431 -34.12 20.28 29.53
N THR A 432 -32.92 19.79 29.83
CA THR A 432 -31.84 19.62 28.86
C THR A 432 -31.84 18.17 28.40
N GLU A 433 -32.04 17.91 27.12
CA GLU A 433 -31.97 16.56 26.56
C GLU A 433 -30.86 16.50 25.49
N CYS A 434 -30.04 15.45 25.54
CA CYS A 434 -28.98 15.19 24.57
C CYS A 434 -29.56 14.37 23.42
N GLU A 435 -29.46 14.88 22.19
CA GLU A 435 -29.74 14.10 20.98
C GLU A 435 -28.51 13.26 20.65
N THR A 436 -28.65 11.94 20.72
CA THR A 436 -27.72 10.99 20.09
C THR A 436 -27.98 10.97 18.58
N VAL A 437 -26.90 11.10 17.82
CA VAL A 437 -26.81 11.29 16.36
C VAL A 437 -27.54 10.21 15.57
#